data_AF-A0A4Q6BDF7-F1
#
_entry.id   AF-A0A4Q6BDF7-F1
#
_cell.length_a   1.000
_cell.length_b   1.000
_cell.length_c   1.000
_cell.angle_alpha   90.00
_cell.angle_beta   90.00
_cell.angle_gamma   90.00
#
_symmetry.space_group_name_H-M   'P 1'
#
loop_
_entity.id
_entity.type
_entity.pdbx_description
1 polymer ?
#
loop_
_entity_poly.entity_id
_entity_poly.type
_entity_poly.pdbx_seq_one_letter_code
_entity_poly.pdbx_strand_id
1 'polypeptide(L)'
;MKKFLLLFVIASTFFACKETSSPKETAQAFIKAFYSADRTSAAGYLSNDSKAVLDKAETLDQQPGSPEESFQFATLTETVSGETATVKNEAITIPLVKENEGWKVVLTEGLLTEIRTREEALSDAKKSWDNLLKEYEARAGVARDYIKYRKSLGTLSPKAATLGSLLDSSAAPKDWNKASLLAYVQNQEKLTAAIDGALEPSQTANTDLTMNYFLRFSNAGDRIKAAEAAYQATAEKAHSPLYVPLPGKAANSLQVKAD
;
A
#
# COMPACT_ATOMS: atom_id res chain seq x y z
N MET A 1 -9.71 -72.82 39.25
CA MET A 1 -8.26 -72.72 38.95
C MET A 1 -8.02 -73.16 37.51
N LYS A 2 -7.16 -72.45 36.77
CA LYS A 2 -6.90 -72.55 35.31
C LYS A 2 -8.04 -71.90 34.50
N LYS A 3 -7.80 -71.01 33.52
CA LYS A 3 -6.76 -71.02 32.49
C LYS A 3 -6.32 -69.60 32.07
N PHE A 4 -5.04 -69.51 31.75
CA PHE A 4 -4.37 -68.46 30.98
C PHE A 4 -5.16 -68.04 29.73
N LEU A 5 -5.18 -66.74 29.44
CA LEU A 5 -5.30 -66.25 28.07
C LEU A 5 -4.37 -65.06 27.88
N LEU A 6 -3.20 -65.38 27.33
CA LEU A 6 -2.18 -64.47 26.83
C LEU A 6 -2.61 -63.97 25.45
N LEU A 7 -2.40 -62.67 25.20
CA LEU A 7 -2.02 -61.99 23.95
C LEU A 7 -2.57 -62.51 22.60
N PHE A 8 -3.17 -61.60 21.81
CA PHE A 8 -2.54 -61.06 20.59
C PHE A 8 -3.42 -59.95 19.96
N VAL A 9 -2.80 -58.79 19.71
CA VAL A 9 -2.92 -57.91 18.51
C VAL A 9 -4.36 -57.51 18.10
N ILE A 10 -4.73 -56.23 18.13
CA ILE A 10 -4.42 -55.26 17.08
C ILE A 10 -4.11 -53.90 17.72
N ALA A 11 -2.83 -53.53 17.69
CA ALA A 11 -2.41 -52.14 17.71
C ALA A 11 -2.86 -51.51 16.39
N SER A 12 -4.01 -50.86 16.39
CA SER A 12 -4.37 -49.85 15.41
C SER A 12 -3.46 -48.66 15.61
N THR A 13 -2.21 -48.82 15.18
CA THR A 13 -1.34 -47.74 14.73
C THR A 13 -2.03 -47.12 13.52
N PHE A 14 -3.04 -46.29 13.78
CA PHE A 14 -3.31 -45.16 12.92
C PHE A 14 -2.02 -44.34 12.98
N PHE A 15 -1.15 -44.58 12.00
CA PHE A 15 -0.19 -43.62 11.51
C PHE A 15 -0.98 -42.33 11.30
N ALA A 16 -0.97 -41.47 12.31
CA ALA A 16 -1.23 -40.07 12.13
C ALA A 16 -0.12 -39.61 11.15
N CYS A 17 -0.47 -39.54 9.88
CA CYS A 17 0.19 -38.66 8.95
C CYS A 17 0.06 -37.28 9.60
N LYS A 18 1.06 -36.87 10.40
CA LYS A 18 1.14 -35.47 10.82
C LYS A 18 1.35 -34.72 9.53
N GLU A 19 0.28 -34.13 8.99
CA GLU A 19 0.40 -33.09 7.99
C GLU A 19 1.21 -31.98 8.66
N THR A 20 2.51 -32.00 8.39
CA THR A 20 3.42 -30.95 8.78
C THR A 20 2.94 -29.70 8.07
N SER A 21 2.55 -28.67 8.84
CA SER A 21 2.00 -27.42 8.29
C SER A 21 2.89 -26.90 7.16
N SER A 22 2.27 -26.45 6.08
CA SER A 22 3.01 -25.86 4.95
C SER A 22 3.83 -24.64 5.40
N PRO A 23 4.86 -24.23 4.64
CA PRO A 23 5.58 -22.98 4.89
C PRO A 23 4.62 -21.79 5.00
N LYS A 24 3.66 -21.69 4.06
CA LYS A 24 2.66 -20.61 4.06
C LYS A 24 1.79 -20.60 5.32
N GLU A 25 1.26 -21.75 5.75
CA GLU A 25 0.46 -21.84 6.98
C GLU A 25 1.28 -21.46 8.22
N THR A 26 2.53 -21.92 8.29
CA THR A 26 3.44 -21.60 9.39
C THR A 26 3.71 -20.10 9.47
N ALA A 27 3.97 -19.45 8.33
CA ALA A 27 4.19 -18.01 8.25
C ALA A 27 2.95 -17.21 8.67
N GLN A 28 1.76 -17.61 8.22
CA GLN A 28 0.50 -16.99 8.61
C GLN A 28 0.23 -17.13 10.11
N ALA A 29 0.44 -18.33 10.66
CA ALA A 29 0.25 -18.59 12.09
C ALA A 29 1.21 -17.78 12.96
N PHE A 30 2.47 -17.63 12.54
CA PHE A 30 3.42 -16.75 13.19
C PHE A 30 2.95 -15.29 13.25
N ILE A 31 2.52 -14.72 12.12
CA ILE A 31 2.04 -13.33 12.07
C ILE A 31 0.77 -13.16 12.92
N LYS A 32 -0.16 -14.12 12.89
CA LYS A 32 -1.37 -14.08 13.73
C LYS A 32 -1.02 -14.06 15.22
N ALA A 33 -0.12 -14.95 15.65
CA ALA A 33 0.35 -15.00 17.02
C ALA A 33 1.05 -13.69 17.43
N PHE A 34 1.78 -13.08 16.50
CA PHE A 34 2.39 -11.76 16.71
C PHE A 34 1.32 -10.67 16.94
N TYR A 35 0.31 -10.60 16.05
CA TYR A 35 -0.77 -9.61 16.14
C TYR A 35 -1.63 -9.76 17.38
N SER A 36 -1.82 -10.99 17.86
CA SER A 36 -2.55 -11.28 19.10
C SER A 36 -1.70 -11.14 20.36
N ALA A 37 -0.47 -10.64 20.26
CA ALA A 37 0.50 -10.58 21.36
C ALA A 37 0.75 -11.94 22.06
N ASP A 38 0.52 -13.06 21.36
CA ASP A 38 0.76 -14.41 21.88
C ASP A 38 2.22 -14.79 21.65
N ARG A 39 3.07 -14.33 22.57
CA ARG A 39 4.52 -14.57 22.53
C ARG A 39 4.86 -16.06 22.52
N THR A 40 4.11 -16.88 23.26
CA THR A 40 4.37 -18.33 23.37
C THR A 40 4.14 -19.00 22.03
N SER A 41 3.00 -18.73 21.39
CA SER A 41 2.71 -19.25 20.06
C SER A 41 3.69 -18.70 19.02
N ALA A 42 3.99 -17.39 19.05
CA ALA A 42 4.94 -16.77 18.12
C ALA A 42 6.33 -17.42 18.23
N ALA A 43 6.87 -17.59 19.44
CA ALA A 43 8.14 -18.28 19.68
C ALA A 43 8.11 -19.75 19.25
N GLY A 44 6.95 -20.41 19.34
CA GLY A 44 6.72 -21.77 18.85
C GLY A 44 6.90 -21.93 17.35
N TYR A 45 6.67 -20.87 16.56
CA TYR A 45 6.86 -20.88 15.11
C TYR A 45 8.25 -20.44 14.66
N LEU A 46 9.10 -19.93 15.55
CA LEU A 46 10.45 -19.45 15.21
C LEU A 46 11.48 -20.59 15.14
N SER A 47 12.47 -20.40 14.28
CA SER A 47 13.70 -21.20 14.27
C SER A 47 14.43 -21.01 15.59
N ASN A 48 15.22 -22.00 16.01
CA ASN A 48 15.94 -21.89 17.28
C ASN A 48 16.88 -20.68 17.31
N ASP A 49 17.55 -20.40 16.19
CA ASP A 49 18.49 -19.29 16.05
C ASP A 49 17.79 -17.91 16.06
N SER A 50 16.49 -17.87 15.73
CA SER A 50 15.72 -16.62 15.67
C SER A 50 14.99 -16.25 16.96
N LYS A 51 14.91 -17.16 17.95
CA LYS A 51 14.20 -16.89 19.22
C LYS A 51 14.79 -15.69 19.96
N ALA A 52 16.12 -15.54 19.93
CA ALA A 52 16.82 -14.42 20.56
C ALA A 52 16.37 -13.05 20.00
N VAL A 53 15.95 -12.97 18.74
CA VAL A 53 15.44 -11.73 18.13
C VAL A 53 14.10 -11.33 18.73
N LEU A 54 13.20 -12.31 18.89
CA LEU A 54 11.94 -12.08 19.60
C LEU A 54 12.18 -11.76 21.07
N ASP A 55 13.22 -12.34 21.68
CA ASP A 55 13.53 -12.10 23.08
C ASP A 55 14.02 -10.69 23.38
N LYS A 56 14.77 -10.09 22.44
CA LYS A 56 15.14 -8.67 22.48
C LYS A 56 13.94 -7.74 22.32
N ALA A 57 12.81 -8.21 21.76
CA ALA A 57 11.60 -7.41 21.71
C ALA A 57 10.99 -7.34 23.12
N GLU A 58 11.19 -6.20 23.79
CA GLU A 58 10.72 -5.96 25.17
C GLU A 58 9.22 -6.24 25.33
N THR A 59 8.41 -5.91 24.32
CA THR A 59 6.96 -6.16 24.30
C THR A 59 6.48 -6.62 22.92
N LEU A 60 5.53 -7.55 22.93
CA LEU A 60 4.59 -7.74 21.83
C LEU A 60 3.31 -7.03 22.24
N ASP A 61 3.03 -5.91 21.60
CA ASP A 61 1.77 -5.20 21.81
C ASP A 61 0.75 -5.70 20.79
N GLN A 62 -0.49 -5.83 21.24
CA GLN A 62 -1.59 -6.20 20.35
C GLN A 62 -1.66 -5.15 19.23
N GLN A 63 -1.52 -5.62 17.99
CA GLN A 63 -1.57 -4.73 16.84
C GLN A 63 -3.03 -4.42 16.50
N PRO A 64 -3.36 -3.16 16.15
CA PRO A 64 -4.68 -2.85 15.64
C PRO A 64 -4.89 -3.53 14.27
N GLY A 65 -6.13 -3.90 13.95
CA GLY A 65 -6.48 -4.46 12.63
C GLY A 65 -6.37 -5.99 12.51
N SER A 66 -6.54 -6.48 11.28
CA SER A 66 -6.48 -7.91 10.93
C SER A 66 -5.19 -8.20 10.16
N PRO A 67 -4.36 -9.16 10.61
CA PRO A 67 -3.14 -9.52 9.89
C PRO A 67 -3.43 -10.06 8.49
N GLU A 68 -4.58 -10.71 8.28
CA GLU A 68 -5.02 -11.21 6.98
C GLU A 68 -5.15 -10.07 5.95
N GLU A 69 -5.68 -8.94 6.37
CA GLU A 69 -5.86 -7.75 5.53
C GLU A 69 -4.54 -7.00 5.37
N SER A 70 -3.84 -6.75 6.48
CA SER A 70 -2.61 -5.94 6.49
C SER A 70 -1.49 -6.55 5.68
N PHE A 71 -1.34 -7.88 5.72
CA PHE A 71 -0.35 -8.62 4.94
C PHE A 71 -0.95 -9.34 3.72
N GLN A 72 -2.25 -9.20 3.46
CA GLN A 72 -2.95 -9.85 2.34
C GLN A 72 -2.62 -11.33 2.21
N PHE A 73 -2.98 -12.12 3.20
CA PHE A 73 -2.65 -13.54 3.23
C PHE A 73 -3.10 -14.32 1.98
N ALA A 74 -4.17 -13.87 1.33
CA ALA A 74 -4.67 -14.43 0.08
C ALA A 74 -3.65 -14.37 -1.08
N THR A 75 -2.78 -13.35 -1.11
CA THR A 75 -1.79 -13.14 -2.19
C THR A 75 -0.42 -13.73 -1.89
N LEU A 76 -0.22 -14.31 -0.71
CA LEU A 76 1.03 -14.96 -0.34
C LEU A 76 1.33 -16.15 -1.25
N THR A 77 2.54 -16.17 -1.78
CA THR A 77 3.11 -17.26 -2.56
C THR A 77 4.22 -17.94 -1.75
N GLU A 78 4.41 -19.24 -1.93
CA GLU A 78 5.51 -19.97 -1.31
C GLU A 78 6.44 -20.56 -2.37
N THR A 79 7.73 -20.59 -2.05
CA THR A 79 8.77 -21.24 -2.85
C THR A 79 9.61 -22.09 -1.93
N VAL A 80 9.72 -23.40 -2.23
CA VAL A 80 10.44 -24.37 -1.41
C VAL A 80 11.69 -24.85 -2.15
N SER A 81 12.83 -24.86 -1.47
CA SER A 81 14.10 -25.37 -1.97
C SER A 81 14.80 -26.18 -0.88
N GLY A 82 14.65 -27.51 -0.95
CA GLY A 82 15.19 -28.44 0.06
C GLY A 82 14.64 -28.13 1.45
N GLU A 83 15.55 -27.80 2.38
CA GLU A 83 15.24 -27.49 3.78
C GLU A 83 14.95 -25.99 4.02
N THR A 84 14.80 -25.20 2.95
CA THR A 84 14.49 -23.77 3.03
C THR A 84 13.21 -23.46 2.26
N ALA A 85 12.48 -22.46 2.72
CA ALA A 85 11.33 -21.92 2.01
C ALA A 85 11.28 -20.39 2.15
N THR A 86 10.61 -19.74 1.20
CA THR A 86 10.31 -18.32 1.26
C THR A 86 8.83 -18.13 0.98
N VAL A 87 8.14 -17.45 1.90
CA VAL A 87 6.74 -17.05 1.75
C VAL A 87 6.70 -15.55 1.55
N LYS A 88 6.12 -15.07 0.44
CA LYS A 88 6.15 -13.64 0.10
C LYS A 88 4.96 -13.16 -0.72
N ASN A 89 4.75 -11.85 -0.69
CA ASN A 89 3.94 -11.07 -1.63
C ASN A 89 4.54 -9.66 -1.76
N GLU A 90 3.76 -8.69 -2.27
CA GLU A 90 4.20 -7.27 -2.34
C GLU A 90 4.41 -6.66 -0.94
N ALA A 91 3.78 -7.19 0.11
CA ALA A 91 3.72 -6.59 1.45
C ALA A 91 4.76 -7.12 2.45
N ILE A 92 5.22 -8.36 2.29
CA ILE A 92 6.19 -8.98 3.21
C ILE A 92 6.95 -10.14 2.54
N THR A 93 8.18 -10.38 3.00
CA THR A 93 8.97 -11.58 2.67
C THR A 93 9.42 -12.30 3.95
N ILE A 94 9.03 -13.56 4.08
CA ILE A 94 9.23 -14.37 5.28
C ILE A 94 10.09 -15.58 4.90
N PRO A 95 11.35 -15.63 5.33
CA PRO A 95 12.19 -16.80 5.17
C PRO A 95 11.83 -17.87 6.21
N LEU A 96 11.85 -19.14 5.80
CA LEU A 96 11.62 -20.29 6.66
C LEU A 96 12.72 -21.34 6.45
N VAL A 97 13.01 -22.07 7.50
CA VAL A 97 13.88 -23.25 7.50
C VAL A 97 13.11 -24.44 8.04
N LYS A 98 13.46 -25.63 7.61
CA LYS A 98 12.92 -26.86 8.16
C LYS A 98 13.79 -27.30 9.34
N GLU A 99 13.17 -27.42 10.51
CA GLU A 99 13.81 -27.89 11.74
C GLU A 99 12.98 -29.03 12.34
N ASN A 100 13.60 -30.18 12.58
CA ASN A 100 12.92 -31.42 12.99
C ASN A 100 11.81 -31.81 11.99
N GLU A 101 10.59 -32.04 12.47
CA GLU A 101 9.43 -32.40 11.66
C GLU A 101 8.64 -31.18 11.14
N GLY A 102 9.15 -29.95 11.18
CA GLY A 102 8.33 -28.78 10.83
C GLY A 102 9.07 -27.58 10.25
N TRP A 103 8.32 -26.72 9.56
CA TRP A 103 8.82 -25.42 9.11
C TRP A 103 8.86 -24.44 10.28
N LYS A 104 9.87 -23.56 10.26
CA LYS A 104 10.13 -22.55 11.26
C LYS A 104 10.51 -21.23 10.58
N VAL A 105 9.97 -20.13 11.08
CA VAL A 105 10.26 -18.78 10.59
C VAL A 105 11.65 -18.36 11.03
N VAL A 106 12.44 -17.86 10.08
CA VAL A 106 13.71 -17.19 10.35
C VAL A 106 13.41 -15.72 10.59
N LEU A 107 13.27 -15.34 11.86
CA LEU A 107 13.02 -13.96 12.25
C LEU A 107 14.34 -13.18 12.33
N THR A 108 14.44 -12.13 11.51
CA THR A 108 15.50 -11.13 11.57
C THR A 108 14.98 -9.87 12.25
N GLU A 109 15.89 -8.99 12.72
CA GLU A 109 15.50 -7.70 13.29
C GLU A 109 14.71 -6.86 12.27
N GLY A 110 15.08 -6.91 10.99
CA GLY A 110 14.36 -6.23 9.91
C GLY A 110 12.92 -6.74 9.73
N LEU A 111 12.73 -8.06 9.70
CA LEU A 111 11.39 -8.66 9.58
C LEU A 111 10.52 -8.36 10.81
N LEU A 112 11.12 -8.36 12.01
CA LEU A 112 10.43 -7.97 13.23
C LEU A 112 9.94 -6.51 13.14
N THR A 113 10.81 -5.59 12.72
CA THR A 113 10.44 -4.17 12.54
C THR A 113 9.33 -4.03 11.50
N GLU A 114 9.46 -4.68 10.35
CA GLU A 114 8.46 -4.65 9.26
C GLU A 114 7.07 -5.09 9.76
N ILE A 115 7.01 -6.15 10.57
CA ILE A 115 5.75 -6.62 11.16
C ILE A 115 5.21 -5.62 12.19
N ARG A 116 6.06 -5.07 13.05
CA ARG A 116 5.65 -4.12 14.11
C ARG A 116 5.13 -2.80 13.57
N THR A 117 5.74 -2.27 12.51
CA THR A 117 5.40 -0.95 11.97
C THR A 117 4.36 -1.02 10.86
N ARG A 118 3.80 -2.20 10.57
CA ARG A 118 2.92 -2.42 9.41
C ARG A 118 1.71 -1.51 9.41
N GLU A 119 0.99 -1.46 10.54
CA GLU A 119 -0.23 -0.67 10.68
C GLU A 119 0.04 0.83 10.63
N GLU A 120 1.14 1.26 11.25
CA GLU A 120 1.58 2.65 11.21
C GLU A 120 1.90 3.06 9.77
N ALA A 121 2.66 2.24 9.03
CA ALA A 121 2.99 2.51 7.64
C ALA A 121 1.75 2.57 6.74
N LEU A 122 0.78 1.67 6.93
CA LEU A 122 -0.49 1.69 6.19
C LEU A 122 -1.33 2.94 6.53
N SER A 123 -1.39 3.32 7.80
CA SER A 123 -2.08 4.51 8.28
C SER A 123 -1.47 5.79 7.70
N ASP A 124 -0.14 5.89 7.69
CA ASP A 124 0.60 7.03 7.14
C ASP A 124 0.42 7.17 5.62
N ALA A 125 0.44 6.05 4.90
CA ALA A 125 0.17 6.03 3.45
C ALA A 125 -1.25 6.48 3.15
N LYS A 126 -2.25 5.98 3.91
CA LYS A 126 -3.64 6.42 3.78
C LYS A 126 -3.78 7.92 4.05
N LYS A 127 -3.22 8.41 5.15
CA LYS A 127 -3.30 9.82 5.54
C LYS A 127 -2.66 10.73 4.49
N SER A 128 -1.52 10.33 3.95
CA SER A 128 -0.84 11.09 2.89
C SER A 128 -1.62 11.05 1.58
N TRP A 129 -2.26 9.93 1.27
CA TRP A 129 -3.19 9.83 0.13
C TRP A 129 -4.38 10.77 0.29
N ASP A 130 -5.04 10.76 1.45
CA ASP A 130 -6.19 11.63 1.73
C ASP A 130 -5.82 13.12 1.61
N ASN A 131 -4.62 13.49 2.05
CA ASN A 131 -4.09 14.84 1.89
C ASN A 131 -3.86 15.21 0.41
N LEU A 132 -3.26 14.30 -0.37
CA LEU A 132 -3.05 14.49 -1.80
C LEU A 132 -4.39 14.62 -2.55
N LEU A 133 -5.36 13.76 -2.23
CA LEU A 133 -6.71 13.81 -2.79
C LEU A 133 -7.37 15.16 -2.51
N LYS A 134 -7.28 15.66 -1.28
CA LYS A 134 -7.81 16.97 -0.89
C LYS A 134 -7.22 18.11 -1.73
N GLU A 135 -5.93 18.07 -2.03
CA GLU A 135 -5.29 19.10 -2.87
C GLU A 135 -5.73 19.00 -4.34
N TYR A 136 -5.90 17.79 -4.88
CA TYR A 136 -6.49 17.59 -6.21
C TYR A 136 -7.92 18.14 -6.30
N GLU A 137 -8.75 17.83 -5.31
CA GLU A 137 -10.14 18.31 -5.23
C GLU A 137 -10.20 19.84 -5.07
N ALA A 138 -9.32 20.42 -4.26
CA ALA A 138 -9.21 21.87 -4.11
C ALA A 138 -8.87 22.54 -5.45
N ARG A 139 -7.89 22.01 -6.20
CA ARG A 139 -7.55 22.52 -7.53
C ARG A 139 -8.71 22.39 -8.52
N ALA A 140 -9.40 21.25 -8.52
CA ALA A 140 -10.59 21.06 -9.34
C ALA A 140 -11.71 22.07 -8.99
N GLY A 141 -11.86 22.41 -7.70
CA GLY A 141 -12.72 23.50 -7.24
C GLY A 141 -12.35 24.85 -7.85
N VAL A 142 -11.06 25.23 -7.83
CA VAL A 142 -10.57 26.47 -8.47
C VAL A 142 -10.86 26.47 -9.98
N ALA A 143 -10.69 25.33 -10.65
CA ALA A 143 -10.99 25.16 -12.07
C ALA A 143 -12.48 25.36 -12.41
N ARG A 144 -13.38 24.79 -11.60
CA ARG A 144 -14.82 25.01 -11.74
C ARG A 144 -15.20 26.48 -11.51
N ASP A 145 -14.61 27.12 -10.50
CA ASP A 145 -14.82 28.54 -10.23
C ASP A 145 -14.39 29.42 -11.41
N TYR A 146 -13.22 29.14 -12.00
CA TYR A 146 -12.70 29.88 -13.15
C TYR A 146 -13.63 29.75 -14.37
N ILE A 147 -14.10 28.54 -14.67
CA ILE A 147 -15.05 28.32 -15.78
C ILE A 147 -16.34 29.09 -15.55
N LYS A 148 -16.91 29.04 -14.33
CA LYS A 148 -18.10 29.82 -13.97
C LYS A 148 -17.88 31.31 -14.15
N TYR A 149 -16.74 31.83 -13.68
CA TYR A 149 -16.36 33.23 -13.84
C TYR A 149 -16.31 33.64 -15.32
N ARG A 150 -15.55 32.91 -16.16
CA ARG A 150 -15.46 33.20 -17.61
C ARG A 150 -16.81 33.10 -18.32
N LYS A 151 -17.64 32.11 -17.94
CA LYS A 151 -19.00 31.98 -18.45
C LYS A 151 -19.89 33.17 -18.06
N SER A 152 -19.79 33.66 -16.83
CA SER A 152 -20.56 34.83 -16.36
C SER A 152 -20.21 36.12 -17.09
N LEU A 153 -18.98 36.23 -17.58
CA LEU A 153 -18.51 37.36 -18.37
C LEU A 153 -18.78 37.21 -19.88
N GLY A 154 -19.28 36.05 -20.32
CA GLY A 154 -19.43 35.75 -21.74
C GLY A 154 -18.10 35.55 -22.49
N THR A 155 -17.00 35.29 -21.76
CA THR A 155 -15.63 35.19 -22.30
C THR A 155 -15.03 33.78 -22.17
N LEU A 156 -15.89 32.77 -22.09
CA LEU A 156 -15.47 31.37 -22.00
C LEU A 156 -14.88 30.92 -23.34
N SER A 157 -13.58 30.65 -23.35
CA SER A 157 -12.89 30.15 -24.54
C SER A 157 -13.18 28.66 -24.77
N PRO A 158 -13.01 28.14 -26.01
CA PRO A 158 -13.15 26.70 -26.28
C PRO A 158 -12.27 25.82 -25.39
N LYS A 159 -11.04 26.27 -25.07
CA LYS A 159 -10.13 25.54 -24.17
C LYS A 159 -10.67 25.46 -22.74
N ALA A 160 -11.23 26.57 -22.23
CA ALA A 160 -11.88 26.59 -20.92
C ALA A 160 -13.17 25.75 -20.90
N ALA A 161 -13.89 25.64 -22.03
CA ALA A 161 -15.01 24.71 -22.16
C ALA A 161 -14.55 23.24 -22.15
N THR A 162 -13.45 22.89 -22.84
CA THR A 162 -12.85 21.56 -22.80
C THR A 162 -12.37 21.19 -21.39
N LEU A 163 -11.80 22.14 -20.64
CA LEU A 163 -11.45 21.94 -19.23
C LEU A 163 -12.66 21.52 -18.39
N GLY A 164 -13.85 22.07 -18.67
CA GLY A 164 -15.10 21.66 -18.04
C GLY A 164 -15.41 20.18 -18.21
N SER A 165 -15.31 19.68 -19.45
CA SER A 165 -15.55 18.25 -19.73
C SER A 165 -14.54 17.32 -19.04
N LEU A 166 -13.29 17.75 -18.90
CA LEU A 166 -12.24 16.99 -18.20
C LEU A 166 -12.46 16.97 -16.69
N LEU A 167 -12.98 18.05 -16.10
CA LEU A 167 -13.30 18.11 -14.67
C LEU A 167 -14.41 17.14 -14.28
N ASP A 168 -15.40 16.95 -15.15
CA ASP A 168 -16.50 16.02 -14.91
C ASP A 168 -16.04 14.56 -15.03
N SER A 169 -15.09 14.25 -15.93
CA SER A 169 -14.50 12.92 -16.06
C SER A 169 -13.42 12.59 -15.02
N SER A 170 -12.94 13.59 -14.27
CA SER A 170 -11.86 13.43 -13.27
C SER A 170 -12.37 13.33 -11.84
N ALA A 171 -13.63 12.95 -11.66
CA ALA A 171 -14.21 12.73 -10.33
C ALA A 171 -13.51 11.56 -9.61
N ALA A 172 -13.40 11.67 -8.29
CA ALA A 172 -12.90 10.57 -7.48
C ALA A 172 -13.83 9.34 -7.62
N PRO A 173 -13.28 8.12 -7.81
CA PRO A 173 -14.08 6.91 -7.81
C PRO A 173 -14.74 6.70 -6.44
N LYS A 174 -15.88 6.01 -6.44
CA LYS A 174 -16.57 5.62 -5.20
C LYS A 174 -15.78 4.57 -4.40
N ASP A 175 -15.12 3.67 -5.12
CA ASP A 175 -14.33 2.59 -4.57
C ASP A 175 -12.87 2.67 -5.04
N TRP A 176 -11.95 2.61 -4.08
CA TRP A 176 -10.52 2.68 -4.34
C TRP A 176 -9.90 1.29 -4.47
N ASN A 177 -9.17 1.08 -5.55
CA ASN A 177 -8.29 -0.06 -5.78
C ASN A 177 -7.05 0.43 -6.56
N LYS A 178 -6.05 -0.45 -6.74
CA LYS A 178 -4.81 -0.12 -7.48
C LYS A 178 -5.08 0.55 -8.83
N ALA A 179 -6.02 0.00 -9.60
CA ALA A 179 -6.33 0.49 -10.93
C ALA A 179 -7.07 1.84 -10.90
N SER A 180 -8.03 2.01 -9.99
CA SER A 180 -8.78 3.27 -9.89
C SER A 180 -7.94 4.41 -9.32
N LEU A 181 -7.00 4.11 -8.40
CA LEU A 181 -6.01 5.07 -7.92
C LEU A 181 -5.10 5.56 -9.05
N LEU A 182 -4.48 4.63 -9.79
CA LEU A 182 -3.59 4.98 -10.90
C LEU A 182 -4.33 5.76 -12.00
N ALA A 183 -5.53 5.33 -12.37
CA ALA A 183 -6.35 6.03 -13.37
C ALA A 183 -6.72 7.45 -12.90
N TYR A 184 -7.04 7.62 -11.62
CA TYR A 184 -7.34 8.93 -11.05
C TYR A 184 -6.12 9.85 -11.11
N VAL A 185 -4.94 9.39 -10.69
CA VAL A 185 -3.69 10.16 -10.77
C VAL A 185 -3.38 10.57 -12.21
N GLN A 186 -3.49 9.65 -13.18
CA GLN A 186 -3.29 9.97 -14.60
C GLN A 186 -4.29 11.01 -15.12
N ASN A 187 -5.54 10.97 -14.68
CA ASN A 187 -6.52 11.99 -15.03
C ASN A 187 -6.19 13.35 -14.38
N GLN A 188 -5.63 13.36 -13.17
CA GLN A 188 -5.15 14.59 -12.53
C GLN A 188 -3.95 15.22 -13.27
N GLU A 189 -3.06 14.42 -13.85
CA GLU A 189 -1.98 14.93 -14.71
C GLU A 189 -2.54 15.58 -15.98
N LYS A 190 -3.48 14.92 -16.66
CA LYS A 190 -4.18 15.49 -17.83
C LYS A 190 -4.91 16.79 -17.48
N LEU A 191 -5.56 16.84 -16.31
CA LEU A 191 -6.24 18.03 -15.82
C LEU A 191 -5.25 19.18 -15.61
N THR A 192 -4.06 18.90 -15.09
CA THR A 192 -2.99 19.90 -14.91
C THR A 192 -2.63 20.55 -16.24
N ALA A 193 -2.34 19.74 -17.27
CA ALA A 193 -1.98 20.25 -18.59
C ALA A 193 -3.13 21.05 -19.24
N ALA A 194 -4.38 20.65 -19.01
CA ALA A 194 -5.54 21.38 -19.53
C ALA A 194 -5.77 22.72 -18.83
N ILE A 195 -5.48 22.83 -17.53
CA ILE A 195 -5.56 24.09 -16.79
C ILE A 195 -4.59 25.12 -17.38
N ASP A 196 -3.33 24.73 -17.58
CA ASP A 196 -2.30 25.63 -18.15
C ASP A 196 -2.70 26.17 -19.52
N GLY A 197 -3.35 25.34 -20.35
CA GLY A 197 -3.85 25.74 -21.67
C GLY A 197 -5.12 26.60 -21.64
N ALA A 198 -5.95 26.49 -20.60
CA ALA A 198 -7.23 27.18 -20.46
C ALA A 198 -7.13 28.57 -19.80
N LEU A 199 -6.00 28.87 -19.17
CA LEU A 199 -5.74 30.15 -18.56
C LEU A 199 -5.30 31.16 -19.62
N GLU A 200 -6.24 32.01 -20.03
CA GLU A 200 -6.03 33.03 -21.06
C GLU A 200 -6.31 34.42 -20.46
N PRO A 201 -5.37 35.37 -20.55
CA PRO A 201 -5.57 36.73 -20.01
C PRO A 201 -6.84 37.36 -20.60
N SER A 202 -7.62 38.07 -19.78
CA SER A 202 -8.79 38.79 -20.31
C SER A 202 -8.35 39.94 -21.20
N GLN A 203 -9.08 40.15 -22.30
CA GLN A 203 -8.90 41.32 -23.16
C GLN A 203 -9.63 42.56 -22.61
N THR A 204 -10.45 42.41 -21.55
CA THR A 204 -11.21 43.49 -20.92
C THR A 204 -10.62 43.83 -19.54
N ALA A 205 -10.01 45.00 -19.41
CA ALA A 205 -9.13 45.36 -18.29
C ALA A 205 -9.83 45.76 -16.98
N ASN A 206 -11.13 46.06 -16.98
CA ASN A 206 -11.71 46.79 -15.83
C ASN A 206 -12.06 45.94 -14.59
N THR A 207 -12.04 44.61 -14.65
CA THR A 207 -12.31 43.71 -13.49
C THR A 207 -11.75 42.29 -13.70
N ASP A 208 -10.59 42.16 -14.35
CA ASP A 208 -10.05 40.84 -14.68
C ASP A 208 -9.44 40.13 -13.45
N LEU A 209 -10.15 39.11 -12.93
CA LEU A 209 -9.68 38.23 -11.86
C LEU A 209 -8.80 37.10 -12.39
N THR A 210 -8.52 37.02 -13.69
CA THR A 210 -7.72 35.94 -14.29
C THR A 210 -6.35 35.83 -13.62
N MET A 211 -5.69 36.95 -13.26
CA MET A 211 -4.43 36.92 -12.50
C MET A 211 -4.59 36.27 -11.12
N ASN A 212 -5.72 36.49 -10.43
CA ASN A 212 -6.00 35.81 -9.17
C ASN A 212 -6.14 34.29 -9.36
N TYR A 213 -6.79 33.86 -10.44
CA TYR A 213 -6.90 32.44 -10.78
C TYR A 213 -5.54 31.82 -11.12
N PHE A 214 -4.68 32.50 -11.90
CA PHE A 214 -3.30 32.07 -12.15
C PHE A 214 -2.55 31.79 -10.84
N LEU A 215 -2.60 32.73 -9.89
CA LEU A 215 -1.96 32.56 -8.58
C LEU A 215 -2.58 31.40 -7.78
N ARG A 216 -3.91 31.25 -7.79
CA ARG A 216 -4.59 30.13 -7.11
C ARG A 216 -4.19 28.77 -7.70
N PHE A 217 -4.05 28.67 -9.03
CA PHE A 217 -3.58 27.45 -9.69
C PHE A 217 -2.12 27.16 -9.41
N SER A 218 -1.24 28.17 -9.49
CA SER A 218 0.18 28.02 -9.15
C SER A 218 0.34 27.52 -7.71
N ASN A 219 -0.32 28.16 -6.75
CA ASN A 219 -0.28 27.76 -5.34
C ASN A 219 -0.84 26.35 -5.13
N ALA A 220 -1.89 25.96 -5.85
CA ALA A 220 -2.42 24.59 -5.79
C ALA A 220 -1.42 23.58 -6.39
N GLY A 221 -0.73 23.93 -7.48
CA GLY A 221 0.31 23.10 -8.08
C GLY A 221 1.46 22.81 -7.11
N ASP A 222 1.93 23.82 -6.37
CA ASP A 222 3.02 23.63 -5.40
C ASP A 222 2.58 22.78 -4.19
N ARG A 223 1.36 22.97 -3.69
CA ARG A 223 0.80 22.10 -2.63
C ARG A 223 0.62 20.67 -3.10
N ILE A 224 0.17 20.45 -4.33
CA ILE A 224 0.06 19.10 -4.92
C ILE A 224 1.44 18.45 -5.02
N LYS A 225 2.46 19.14 -5.54
CA LYS A 225 3.83 18.60 -5.61
C LYS A 225 4.36 18.18 -4.24
N ALA A 226 4.11 19.00 -3.21
CA ALA A 226 4.51 18.67 -1.84
C ALA A 226 3.75 17.43 -1.30
N ALA A 227 2.44 17.35 -1.56
CA ALA A 227 1.61 16.21 -1.16
C ALA A 227 1.96 14.93 -1.94
N GLU A 228 2.30 15.03 -3.23
CA GLU A 228 2.81 13.92 -4.06
C GLU A 228 4.09 13.35 -3.46
N ALA A 229 5.06 14.22 -3.10
CA ALA A 229 6.31 13.80 -2.49
C ALA A 229 6.10 13.11 -1.13
N ALA A 230 5.22 13.66 -0.29
CA ALA A 230 4.87 13.05 1.00
C ALA A 230 4.19 11.68 0.81
N TYR A 231 3.22 11.59 -0.10
CA TYR A 231 2.54 10.34 -0.43
C TYR A 231 3.52 9.29 -0.95
N GLN A 232 4.37 9.64 -1.91
CA GLN A 232 5.40 8.75 -2.47
C GLN A 232 6.26 8.12 -1.36
N ALA A 233 6.79 8.96 -0.45
CA ALA A 233 7.64 8.48 0.64
C ALA A 233 6.92 7.52 1.59
N THR A 234 5.63 7.73 1.83
CA THR A 234 4.82 6.82 2.67
C THR A 234 4.39 5.55 1.94
N ALA A 235 4.04 5.64 0.65
CA ALA A 235 3.63 4.49 -0.17
C ALA A 235 4.79 3.52 -0.42
N GLU A 236 6.00 4.04 -0.62
CA GLU A 236 7.22 3.22 -0.75
C GLU A 236 7.52 2.41 0.51
N LYS A 237 7.26 2.98 1.70
CA LYS A 237 7.44 2.26 2.98
C LYS A 237 6.30 1.27 3.25
N ALA A 238 5.08 1.64 2.86
CA ALA A 238 3.89 0.87 3.19
C ALA A 238 3.73 -0.40 2.36
N HIS A 239 4.36 -0.50 1.18
CA HIS A 239 4.29 -1.70 0.33
C HIS A 239 2.85 -2.27 0.22
N SER A 240 1.91 -1.38 -0.11
CA SER A 240 0.48 -1.67 -0.14
C SER A 240 0.01 -1.84 -1.60
N PRO A 241 -0.86 -2.83 -1.89
CA PRO A 241 -1.48 -2.98 -3.21
C PRO A 241 -2.48 -1.86 -3.49
N LEU A 242 -2.99 -1.21 -2.44
CA LEU A 242 -3.95 -0.12 -2.55
C LEU A 242 -3.21 1.21 -2.66
N TYR A 243 -2.27 1.47 -1.75
CA TYR A 243 -1.46 2.69 -1.74
C TYR A 243 -0.12 2.44 -2.43
N VAL A 244 -0.19 2.34 -3.76
CA VAL A 244 0.99 2.11 -4.59
C VAL A 244 1.76 3.41 -4.82
N PRO A 245 3.10 3.35 -4.90
CA PRO A 245 3.90 4.48 -5.33
C PRO A 245 3.36 5.07 -6.63
N LEU A 246 3.36 6.41 -6.72
CA LEU A 246 2.92 7.09 -7.94
C LEU A 246 3.84 6.62 -9.09
N PRO A 247 3.28 6.41 -10.29
CA PRO A 247 4.12 6.17 -11.46
C PRO A 247 5.05 7.38 -11.57
N GLY A 248 6.35 7.15 -11.39
CA GLY A 248 7.32 8.23 -11.48
C GLY A 248 7.07 8.98 -12.78
N LYS A 249 7.09 10.32 -12.74
CA LYS A 249 7.25 11.12 -13.96
C LYS A 249 8.44 10.49 -14.66
N ALA A 250 8.19 9.80 -15.78
CA ALA A 250 9.24 9.13 -16.52
C ALA A 250 10.42 10.10 -16.59
N ALA A 251 11.59 9.63 -16.18
CA ALA A 251 12.79 10.43 -16.16
C ALA A 251 13.05 11.04 -17.55
N ASN A 252 12.49 12.22 -17.79
CA ASN A 252 12.85 13.12 -18.90
C ASN A 252 14.19 13.81 -18.61
N SER A 253 15.05 13.20 -17.79
CA SER A 253 16.44 13.57 -17.57
C SER A 253 17.43 12.63 -18.27
N LEU A 254 16.97 11.69 -19.10
CA LEU A 254 17.83 10.93 -20.01
C LEU A 254 17.57 11.34 -21.47
N GLN A 255 18.02 12.55 -21.84
CA GLN A 255 18.62 12.86 -23.14
C GLN A 255 19.14 14.31 -23.16
N VAL A 256 20.16 14.60 -22.35
CA VAL A 256 21.20 15.57 -22.74
C VAL A 256 22.53 15.02 -22.26
N LYS A 257 23.09 14.07 -23.03
CA LYS A 257 24.53 13.84 -23.12
C LYS A 257 24.85 13.26 -24.50
N ALA A 258 25.88 13.85 -25.12
CA ALA A 258 26.47 13.62 -26.43
C ALA A 258 25.61 14.16 -27.59
N ASP A 259 26.04 15.14 -28.39
CA ASP A 259 27.42 15.49 -28.80
C ASP A 259 27.84 16.94 -28.49
#